data_AF-A0AAU9J9X4-F1
#
_entry.id   AF-A0AAU9J9X4-F1
#
_cell.length_a   1.000
_cell.length_b   1.000
_cell.length_c   1.000
_cell.angle_alpha   90.00
_cell.angle_beta   90.00
_cell.angle_gamma   90.00
#
_symmetry.space_group_name_H-M   'P 1'
#
loop_
_entity.id
_entity.type
_entity.pdbx_description
1 polymer ?
#
loop_
_entity_poly.entity_id
_entity_poly.type
_entity_poly.pdbx_seq_one_letter_code
_entity_poly.pdbx_strand_id
1 'polypeptide(L)'
;MKIYSELIKGIEEGNSLEIAAQNLKPKLVHIIETTKQEIDLLKQQEILLQIACNHYDGLSQKFPDRVSFLNDVSRADMCEARSYSRPPMLVQIVAEGVGILLNEKEKWNTFYQKLPYGVSVLLDVEYNQLSEKILYDLGTIVNAYRNNTRAFDMVSRAAARLFCFLLATYDWAIAIRDYFPQFTSFKDIDRLVRKEFFEYSNLEAVRNKIKNKEIELDLLTQSDLTLLKIF
;
A
#
# COMPACT_ATOMS: atom_id res chain seq x y z
N MET A 1 4.08 38.36 0.18
CA MET A 1 4.77 39.27 -0.77
C MET A 1 3.95 39.59 -2.03
N LYS A 2 3.29 38.64 -2.70
CA LYS A 2 2.51 38.90 -3.94
C LYS A 2 1.30 39.86 -3.80
N ILE A 3 0.60 39.84 -2.66
CA ILE A 3 -0.59 40.68 -2.43
C ILE A 3 -0.22 42.16 -2.32
N TYR A 4 0.85 42.48 -1.57
CA TYR A 4 1.36 43.84 -1.46
C TYR A 4 1.90 44.36 -2.80
N SER A 5 2.53 43.51 -3.62
CA SER A 5 2.94 43.92 -4.96
C SER A 5 1.77 44.20 -5.90
N GLU A 6 0.64 43.48 -5.79
CA GLU A 6 -0.57 43.82 -6.57
C GLU A 6 -1.23 45.11 -6.08
N LEU A 7 -1.24 45.37 -4.77
CA LEU A 7 -1.76 46.62 -4.21
C LEU A 7 -0.91 47.82 -4.64
N ILE A 8 0.41 47.70 -4.59
CA ILE A 8 1.37 48.71 -5.08
C ILE A 8 1.15 48.96 -6.58
N LYS A 9 1.02 47.89 -7.38
CA LYS A 9 0.79 48.00 -8.82
C LYS A 9 -0.53 48.71 -9.14
N GLY A 10 -1.60 48.44 -8.39
CA GLY A 10 -2.88 49.13 -8.55
C GLY A 10 -2.80 50.64 -8.25
N ILE A 11 -1.98 51.03 -7.27
CA ILE A 11 -1.70 52.44 -6.95
C ILE A 11 -0.83 53.09 -8.04
N GLU A 12 0.18 52.39 -8.56
CA GLU A 12 1.03 52.83 -9.67
C GLU A 12 0.24 53.00 -10.98
N GLU A 13 -0.82 52.22 -11.17
CA GLU A 13 -1.77 52.32 -12.30
C GLU A 13 -2.79 53.47 -12.12
N GLY A 14 -2.67 54.28 -11.06
CA GLY A 14 -3.47 55.49 -10.84
C GLY A 14 -4.80 55.26 -10.12
N ASN A 15 -5.07 54.05 -9.61
CA ASN A 15 -6.23 53.82 -8.76
C ASN A 15 -6.01 54.46 -7.38
N SER A 16 -7.08 54.99 -6.78
CA SER A 16 -7.01 55.33 -5.36
C SER A 16 -6.74 54.07 -4.54
N LEU A 17 -6.11 54.24 -3.37
CA LEU A 17 -5.82 53.13 -2.44
C LEU A 17 -7.08 52.27 -2.18
N GLU A 18 -8.22 52.95 -2.08
CA GLU A 18 -9.55 52.41 -1.79
C GLU A 18 -10.07 51.51 -2.93
N ILE A 19 -9.94 51.96 -4.18
CA ILE A 19 -10.34 51.19 -5.38
C ILE A 19 -9.39 49.98 -5.57
N ALA A 20 -8.08 50.18 -5.37
CA ALA A 20 -7.10 49.10 -5.44
C ALA A 20 -7.38 48.01 -4.39
N ALA A 21 -7.75 48.40 -3.17
CA ALA A 21 -8.10 47.47 -2.09
C ALA A 21 -9.43 46.75 -2.33
N GLN A 22 -10.45 47.44 -2.84
CA GLN A 22 -11.73 46.84 -3.23
C GLN A 22 -11.58 45.77 -4.32
N ASN A 23 -10.67 45.99 -5.28
CA ASN A 23 -10.38 45.03 -6.33
C ASN A 23 -9.58 43.81 -5.84
N LEU A 24 -8.79 43.96 -4.77
CA LEU A 24 -7.99 42.87 -4.20
C LEU A 24 -8.80 41.97 -3.27
N LYS A 25 -9.76 42.53 -2.53
CA LYS A 25 -10.59 41.80 -1.56
C LYS A 25 -11.23 40.51 -2.11
N PRO A 26 -11.94 40.50 -3.25
CA PRO A 26 -12.55 39.27 -3.78
C PRO A 26 -11.51 38.22 -4.20
N LYS A 27 -10.34 38.64 -4.71
CA LYS A 27 -9.24 37.72 -5.03
C LYS A 27 -8.67 37.07 -3.77
N LEU A 28 -8.54 37.84 -2.69
CA LEU A 28 -8.00 37.38 -1.42
C LEU A 28 -8.94 36.39 -0.74
N VAL A 29 -10.25 36.67 -0.76
CA VAL A 29 -11.30 35.74 -0.32
C VAL A 29 -11.22 34.42 -1.09
N HIS A 30 -11.10 34.48 -2.42
CA HIS A 30 -10.98 33.27 -3.25
C HIS A 30 -9.74 32.44 -2.90
N ILE A 31 -8.57 33.07 -2.72
CA ILE A 31 -7.33 32.38 -2.34
C ILE A 31 -7.47 31.71 -0.96
N ILE A 32 -8.10 32.39 0.01
CA ILE A 32 -8.39 31.85 1.34
C ILE A 32 -9.28 30.61 1.23
N GLU A 33 -10.35 30.68 0.43
CA GLU A 33 -11.27 29.56 0.23
C GLU A 33 -10.59 28.36 -0.45
N THR A 34 -9.79 28.59 -1.49
CA THR A 34 -9.01 27.53 -2.15
C THR A 34 -8.00 26.89 -1.19
N THR A 35 -7.30 27.70 -0.38
CA THR A 35 -6.33 27.19 0.60
C THR A 35 -7.01 26.35 1.67
N LYS A 36 -8.21 26.73 2.13
CA LYS A 36 -9.01 25.90 3.05
C LYS A 36 -9.39 24.55 2.43
N GLN A 37 -9.85 24.55 1.17
CA GLN A 37 -10.18 23.32 0.45
C GLN A 37 -8.96 22.40 0.29
N GLU A 38 -7.77 22.96 0.00
CA GLU A 38 -6.51 22.21 -0.07
C GLU A 38 -6.16 21.56 1.29
N ILE A 39 -6.31 22.31 2.39
CA ILE A 39 -6.08 21.79 3.75
C ILE A 39 -7.04 20.65 4.07
N ASP A 40 -8.33 20.80 3.75
CA ASP A 40 -9.34 19.76 4.00
C ASP A 40 -9.04 18.48 3.22
N LEU A 41 -8.61 18.60 1.96
CA LEU A 41 -8.18 17.46 1.15
C LEU A 41 -6.95 16.76 1.76
N LEU A 42 -5.95 17.52 2.21
CA LEU A 42 -4.76 16.96 2.85
C LEU A 42 -5.08 16.25 4.17
N LYS A 43 -6.02 16.78 4.97
CA LYS A 43 -6.50 16.13 6.21
C LYS A 43 -7.23 14.82 5.91
N GLN A 44 -8.05 14.77 4.85
CA GLN A 44 -8.67 13.53 4.41
C GLN A 44 -7.62 12.49 3.99
N GLN A 45 -6.57 12.92 3.27
CA GLN A 45 -5.46 12.05 2.89
C GLN A 45 -4.70 11.51 4.13
N GLU A 46 -4.43 12.34 5.14
CA GLU A 46 -3.80 11.91 6.39
C GLU A 46 -4.62 10.82 7.09
N ILE A 47 -5.95 10.99 7.19
CA ILE A 47 -6.83 10.01 7.82
C ILE A 47 -6.76 8.67 7.09
N LEU A 48 -6.84 8.69 5.75
CA LEU A 48 -6.76 7.47 4.94
C LEU A 48 -5.42 6.77 5.13
N LEU A 49 -4.33 7.53 5.19
CA LEU A 49 -3.00 7.00 5.42
C LEU A 49 -2.85 6.39 6.82
N GLN A 50 -3.35 7.08 7.84
CA GLN A 50 -3.30 6.58 9.21
C GLN A 50 -4.09 5.27 9.36
N ILE A 51 -5.27 5.18 8.72
CA ILE A 51 -6.07 3.95 8.69
C ILE A 51 -5.29 2.83 7.98
N ALA A 52 -4.68 3.13 6.84
CA ALA A 52 -3.87 2.16 6.10
C ALA A 52 -2.66 1.66 6.92
N CYS A 53 -1.95 2.55 7.62
CA CYS A 53 -0.84 2.19 8.51
C CYS A 53 -1.31 1.30 9.66
N ASN A 54 -2.37 1.68 10.37
CA ASN A 54 -2.88 0.91 11.50
C ASN A 54 -3.32 -0.50 11.06
N HIS A 55 -3.98 -0.61 9.91
CA HIS A 55 -4.37 -1.90 9.35
C HIS A 55 -3.15 -2.72 8.93
N TYR A 56 -2.18 -2.13 8.24
CA TYR A 56 -0.95 -2.82 7.86
C TYR A 56 -0.18 -3.34 9.07
N ASP A 57 -0.01 -2.52 10.11
CA ASP A 57 0.65 -2.91 11.35
C ASP A 57 -0.09 -4.08 12.01
N GLY A 58 -1.42 -4.01 12.10
CA GLY A 58 -2.25 -5.10 12.60
C GLY A 58 -2.13 -6.38 11.77
N LEU A 59 -2.05 -6.27 10.44
CA LEU A 59 -1.85 -7.40 9.53
C LEU A 59 -0.45 -8.00 9.67
N SER A 60 0.58 -7.18 9.75
CA SER A 60 1.98 -7.63 9.89
C SER A 60 2.25 -8.32 11.24
N GLN A 61 1.56 -7.90 12.30
CA GLN A 61 1.60 -8.59 13.59
C GLN A 61 0.85 -9.92 13.56
N LYS A 62 -0.28 -9.96 12.85
CA LYS A 62 -1.16 -11.13 12.80
C LYS A 62 -0.68 -12.20 11.83
N PHE A 63 -0.03 -11.79 10.74
CA PHE A 63 0.38 -12.67 9.65
C PHE A 63 1.89 -12.59 9.46
N PRO A 64 2.61 -13.72 9.57
CA PRO A 64 4.06 -13.74 9.38
C PRO A 64 4.45 -13.25 7.98
N ASP A 65 5.65 -12.65 7.88
CA ASP A 65 6.20 -12.21 6.60
C ASP A 65 6.35 -13.42 5.67
N ARG A 66 5.62 -13.42 4.55
CA ARG A 66 5.67 -14.49 3.57
C ARG A 66 7.07 -14.68 2.99
N VAL A 67 7.83 -13.59 2.85
CA VAL A 67 9.18 -13.62 2.26
C VAL A 67 10.14 -14.38 3.16
N SER A 68 9.95 -14.29 4.49
CA SER A 68 10.75 -15.06 5.45
C SER A 68 10.66 -16.57 5.21
N PHE A 69 9.49 -17.11 4.85
CA PHE A 69 9.34 -18.54 4.57
C PHE A 69 10.08 -18.96 3.29
N LEU A 70 10.16 -18.10 2.27
CA LEU A 70 10.90 -18.38 1.06
C LEU A 70 12.42 -18.28 1.28
N ASN A 71 12.86 -17.30 2.08
CA ASN A 71 14.27 -17.15 2.46
C ASN A 71 14.78 -18.31 3.32
N ASP A 72 13.89 -18.94 4.09
CA ASP A 72 14.20 -20.12 4.90
C ASP A 72 14.37 -21.41 4.07
N VAL A 73 14.07 -21.39 2.77
CA VAL A 73 14.24 -22.54 1.89
C VAL A 73 15.69 -22.59 1.39
N SER A 74 16.46 -23.54 1.91
CA SER A 74 17.83 -23.72 1.44
C SER A 74 17.88 -24.43 0.09
N ARG A 75 19.00 -24.26 -0.63
CA ARG A 75 19.26 -25.02 -1.86
C ARG A 75 19.24 -26.53 -1.62
N ALA A 76 19.62 -26.99 -0.44
CA ALA A 76 19.60 -28.41 -0.09
C ALA A 76 18.17 -28.96 0.02
N ASP A 77 17.27 -28.21 0.66
CA ASP A 77 15.84 -28.58 0.77
C ASP A 77 15.19 -28.70 -0.63
N MET A 78 15.60 -27.83 -1.54
CA MET A 78 15.14 -27.83 -2.93
C MET A 78 15.67 -29.02 -3.72
N CYS A 79 16.92 -29.41 -3.47
CA CYS A 79 17.53 -30.60 -4.05
C CYS A 79 16.86 -31.89 -3.54
N GLU A 80 16.52 -31.95 -2.25
CA GLU A 80 15.74 -33.04 -1.64
C GLU A 80 14.40 -33.18 -2.36
N ALA A 81 13.61 -32.10 -2.42
CA ALA A 81 12.32 -32.10 -3.10
C ALA A 81 12.45 -32.58 -4.55
N ARG A 82 13.43 -32.07 -5.30
CA ARG A 82 13.69 -32.48 -6.69
C ARG A 82 14.07 -33.95 -6.84
N SER A 83 14.60 -34.60 -5.81
CA SER A 83 15.03 -36.00 -5.87
C SER A 83 13.87 -37.00 -5.89
N TYR A 84 12.64 -36.57 -5.56
CA TYR A 84 11.49 -37.46 -5.57
C TYR A 84 11.09 -37.89 -6.98
N SER A 85 11.36 -39.15 -7.30
CA SER A 85 10.82 -39.82 -8.49
C SER A 85 9.30 -40.04 -8.39
N ARG A 86 8.80 -40.25 -7.17
CA ARG A 86 7.38 -40.35 -6.81
C ARG A 86 7.13 -39.52 -5.55
N PRO A 87 6.75 -38.24 -5.67
CA PRO A 87 6.58 -37.34 -4.53
C PRO A 87 5.44 -37.80 -3.59
N PRO A 88 5.60 -37.64 -2.27
CA PRO A 88 4.49 -37.77 -1.33
C PRO A 88 3.31 -36.88 -1.69
N MET A 89 2.09 -37.29 -1.32
CA MET A 89 0.86 -36.57 -1.67
C MET A 89 0.90 -35.10 -1.21
N LEU A 90 1.36 -34.83 0.01
CA LEU A 90 1.49 -33.48 0.55
C LEU A 90 2.47 -32.61 -0.26
N VAL A 91 3.53 -33.20 -0.79
CA VAL A 91 4.49 -32.50 -1.66
C VAL A 91 3.84 -32.12 -3.00
N GLN A 92 2.99 -33.01 -3.55
CA GLN A 92 2.22 -32.72 -4.76
C GLN A 92 1.19 -31.60 -4.55
N ILE A 93 0.50 -31.60 -3.41
CA ILE A 93 -0.48 -30.56 -3.03
C ILE A 93 0.18 -29.19 -2.98
N VAL A 94 1.39 -29.09 -2.44
CA VAL A 94 2.12 -27.81 -2.40
C VAL A 94 2.46 -27.33 -3.81
N ALA A 95 2.92 -28.21 -4.70
CA ALA A 95 3.18 -27.81 -6.09
C ALA A 95 1.91 -27.40 -6.84
N GLU A 96 0.79 -28.06 -6.58
CA GLU A 96 -0.50 -27.64 -7.14
C GLU A 96 -0.89 -26.24 -6.62
N GLY A 97 -0.75 -26.00 -5.32
CA GLY A 97 -1.00 -24.68 -4.73
C GLY A 97 -0.10 -23.58 -5.29
N VAL A 98 1.18 -23.87 -5.50
CA VAL A 98 2.08 -22.92 -6.17
C VAL A 98 1.69 -22.71 -7.63
N GLY A 99 1.31 -23.77 -8.34
CA GLY A 99 0.82 -23.67 -9.70
C GLY A 99 -0.42 -22.76 -9.81
N ILE A 100 -1.41 -22.96 -8.92
CA ILE A 100 -2.58 -22.08 -8.81
C ILE A 100 -2.15 -20.63 -8.62
N LEU A 101 -1.20 -20.39 -7.72
CA LEU A 101 -0.71 -19.04 -7.43
C LEU A 101 -0.04 -18.37 -8.65
N LEU A 102 0.73 -19.13 -9.42
CA LEU A 102 1.38 -18.66 -10.64
C LEU A 102 0.43 -18.62 -11.85
N ASN A 103 -0.84 -19.00 -11.66
CA ASN A 103 -1.81 -19.24 -12.74
C ASN A 103 -1.30 -20.23 -13.81
N GLU A 104 -0.39 -21.12 -13.40
CA GLU A 104 0.15 -22.22 -14.20
C GLU A 104 -0.33 -23.53 -13.58
N LYS A 105 -1.17 -24.31 -14.26
CA LYS A 105 -1.51 -25.66 -13.77
C LYS A 105 -0.33 -26.61 -13.99
N GLU A 106 0.70 -26.45 -13.18
CA GLU A 106 1.90 -27.26 -13.23
C GLU A 106 1.72 -28.56 -12.45
N LYS A 107 2.13 -29.67 -13.07
CA LYS A 107 2.32 -30.93 -12.36
C LYS A 107 3.64 -30.86 -11.60
N TRP A 108 3.75 -31.61 -10.49
CA TRP A 108 4.99 -31.73 -9.70
C TRP A 108 6.25 -31.82 -10.58
N ASN A 109 6.21 -32.70 -11.58
CA ASN A 109 7.32 -32.97 -12.49
C ASN A 109 7.82 -31.76 -13.30
N THR A 110 6.94 -30.81 -13.59
CA THR A 110 7.26 -29.57 -14.28
C THR A 110 7.71 -28.51 -13.27
N PHE A 111 7.00 -28.43 -12.15
CA PHE A 111 7.22 -27.45 -11.10
C PHE A 111 8.59 -27.56 -10.44
N TYR A 112 9.05 -28.77 -10.07
CA TYR A 112 10.34 -28.90 -9.36
C TYR A 112 11.55 -28.64 -10.25
N GLN A 113 11.42 -28.77 -11.57
CA GLN A 113 12.49 -28.41 -12.50
C GLN A 113 12.71 -26.90 -12.47
N LYS A 114 11.63 -26.15 -12.24
CA LYS A 114 11.64 -24.70 -12.09
C LYS A 114 12.00 -24.25 -10.67
N LEU A 115 11.74 -25.03 -9.61
CA LEU A 115 11.93 -24.66 -8.19
C LEU A 115 13.18 -23.80 -7.87
N PRO A 116 14.42 -24.14 -8.29
CA PRO A 116 15.61 -23.33 -8.00
C PRO A 116 15.56 -21.90 -8.57
N TYR A 117 14.81 -21.69 -9.65
CA TYR A 117 14.53 -20.40 -10.28
C TYR A 117 13.10 -19.91 -9.97
N GLY A 118 12.25 -20.80 -9.45
CA GLY A 118 10.83 -20.57 -9.22
C GLY A 118 10.57 -19.91 -7.88
N VAL A 119 11.43 -20.11 -6.87
CA VAL A 119 11.29 -19.39 -5.58
C VAL A 119 11.45 -17.88 -5.77
N SER A 120 12.34 -17.42 -6.64
CA SER A 120 12.42 -15.99 -6.97
C SER A 120 11.16 -15.50 -7.69
N VAL A 121 10.57 -16.30 -8.57
CA VAL A 121 9.29 -15.95 -9.22
C VAL A 121 8.15 -15.82 -8.20
N LEU A 122 8.19 -16.59 -7.11
CA LEU A 122 7.22 -16.46 -6.02
C LEU A 122 7.36 -15.16 -5.23
N LEU A 123 8.55 -14.56 -5.19
CA LEU A 123 8.73 -13.23 -4.59
C LEU A 123 8.04 -12.15 -5.41
N ASP A 124 7.96 -12.33 -6.73
CA ASP A 124 7.31 -11.43 -7.66
C ASP A 124 5.79 -11.59 -7.69
N VAL A 125 5.23 -12.61 -7.04
CA VAL A 125 3.78 -12.78 -6.95
C VAL A 125 3.19 -11.67 -6.09
N GLU A 126 2.43 -10.81 -6.73
CA GLU A 126 1.61 -9.83 -6.05
C GLU A 126 0.27 -10.46 -5.61
N TYR A 127 0.20 -10.83 -4.33
CA TYR A 127 -0.95 -11.39 -3.59
C TYR A 127 -2.26 -10.59 -3.68
N ASN A 128 -2.15 -9.35 -4.11
CA ASN A 128 -3.20 -8.38 -4.37
C ASN A 128 -3.86 -8.46 -5.76
N GLN A 129 -3.20 -9.13 -6.71
CA GLN A 129 -3.65 -9.32 -8.09
C GLN A 129 -4.23 -10.72 -8.27
N LEU A 130 -4.36 -11.49 -7.18
CA LEU A 130 -4.96 -12.81 -7.21
C LEU A 130 -6.46 -12.67 -7.54
N SER A 131 -6.84 -13.21 -8.69
CA SER A 131 -8.25 -13.28 -9.08
C SER A 131 -9.08 -14.05 -8.04
N GLU A 132 -10.39 -13.78 -7.98
CA GLU A 132 -11.31 -14.52 -7.09
C GLU A 132 -11.21 -16.03 -7.28
N LYS A 133 -11.02 -16.46 -8.53
CA LYS A 133 -10.83 -17.88 -8.86
C LYS A 133 -9.55 -18.43 -8.24
N ILE A 134 -8.42 -17.72 -8.36
CA ILE A 134 -7.15 -18.15 -7.74
C ILE A 134 -7.30 -18.20 -6.22
N LEU A 135 -7.97 -17.22 -5.60
CA LEU A 135 -8.22 -17.21 -4.16
C LEU A 135 -9.11 -18.39 -3.73
N TYR A 136 -10.15 -18.70 -4.51
CA TYR A 136 -11.02 -19.83 -4.24
C TYR A 136 -10.27 -21.18 -4.33
N ASP A 137 -9.54 -21.38 -5.44
CA ASP A 137 -8.77 -22.60 -5.69
C ASP A 137 -7.65 -22.77 -4.64
N LEU A 138 -6.90 -21.70 -4.36
CA LEU A 138 -5.85 -21.71 -3.33
C LEU A 138 -6.44 -21.92 -1.94
N GLY A 139 -7.57 -21.27 -1.64
CA GLY A 139 -8.33 -21.39 -0.40
C GLY A 139 -8.73 -22.83 -0.10
N THR A 140 -9.11 -23.60 -1.12
CA THR A 140 -9.45 -25.03 -0.98
C THR A 140 -8.28 -25.84 -0.44
N ILE A 141 -7.06 -25.56 -0.93
CA ILE A 141 -5.84 -26.23 -0.47
C ILE A 141 -5.43 -25.74 0.93
N VAL A 142 -5.25 -24.43 1.11
CA VAL A 142 -4.66 -23.92 2.36
C VAL A 142 -5.60 -24.13 3.55
N ASN A 143 -6.91 -24.00 3.38
CA ASN A 143 -7.85 -24.19 4.49
C ASN A 143 -8.00 -25.66 4.89
N ALA A 144 -7.86 -26.61 3.97
CA ALA A 144 -7.87 -28.03 4.28
C ALA A 144 -6.72 -28.44 5.21
N TYR A 145 -5.58 -27.75 5.12
CA TYR A 145 -4.35 -28.12 5.84
C TYR A 145 -3.84 -27.06 6.82
N ARG A 146 -4.56 -25.95 7.00
CA ARG A 146 -4.18 -24.82 7.88
C ARG A 146 -3.79 -25.25 9.30
N ASN A 147 -4.51 -26.21 9.86
CA ASN A 147 -4.29 -26.72 11.22
C ASN A 147 -3.27 -27.87 11.29
N ASN A 148 -2.67 -28.25 10.16
CA ASN A 148 -1.76 -29.40 10.08
C ASN A 148 -0.51 -29.09 9.21
N THR A 149 0.05 -27.89 9.36
CA THR A 149 1.28 -27.47 8.68
C THR A 149 2.47 -28.37 9.00
N ARG A 150 2.51 -28.95 10.21
CA ARG A 150 3.58 -29.88 10.64
C ARG A 150 3.63 -31.17 9.82
N ALA A 151 2.52 -31.62 9.23
CA ALA A 151 2.53 -32.80 8.38
C ALA A 151 3.41 -32.62 7.13
N PHE A 152 3.57 -31.39 6.62
CA PHE A 152 4.45 -31.11 5.50
C PHE A 152 5.93 -31.20 5.90
N ASP A 153 6.27 -30.77 7.12
CA ASP A 153 7.65 -30.80 7.63
C ASP A 153 8.15 -32.24 7.82
N MET A 154 7.24 -33.18 8.08
CA MET A 154 7.55 -34.61 8.16
C MET A 154 7.88 -35.26 6.82
N VAL A 155 7.45 -34.65 5.70
CA VAL A 155 7.65 -35.22 4.36
C VAL A 155 8.69 -34.48 3.53
N SER A 156 8.79 -33.16 3.66
CA SER A 156 9.79 -32.34 2.99
C SER A 156 9.81 -30.94 3.59
N ARG A 157 11.01 -30.50 4.00
CA ARG A 157 11.18 -29.17 4.58
C ARG A 157 10.86 -28.07 3.58
N ALA A 158 11.25 -28.24 2.31
CA ALA A 158 10.91 -27.32 1.23
C ALA A 158 9.38 -27.21 1.05
N ALA A 159 8.67 -28.34 1.06
CA ALA A 159 7.21 -28.35 0.95
C ALA A 159 6.54 -27.63 2.14
N ALA A 160 7.05 -27.82 3.36
CA ALA A 160 6.53 -27.13 4.54
C ALA A 160 6.64 -25.60 4.43
N ARG A 161 7.81 -25.10 4.03
CA ARG A 161 8.06 -23.66 3.88
C ARG A 161 7.25 -23.05 2.75
N LEU A 162 7.17 -23.73 1.60
CA LEU A 162 6.32 -23.32 0.49
C LEU A 162 4.83 -23.34 0.89
N PHE A 163 4.37 -24.31 1.67
CA PHE A 163 3.00 -24.32 2.18
C PHE A 163 2.74 -23.14 3.13
N CYS A 164 3.66 -22.85 4.06
CA CYS A 164 3.56 -21.68 4.93
C CYS A 164 3.53 -20.38 4.12
N PHE A 165 4.32 -20.28 3.05
CA PHE A 165 4.26 -19.16 2.12
C PHE A 165 2.89 -19.03 1.44
N LEU A 166 2.32 -20.13 0.93
CA LEU A 166 0.98 -20.14 0.31
C LEU A 166 -0.10 -19.72 1.32
N LEU A 167 -0.04 -20.23 2.54
CA LEU A 167 -0.97 -19.89 3.62
C LEU A 167 -0.90 -18.41 3.97
N ALA A 168 0.32 -17.88 4.20
CA ALA A 168 0.52 -16.47 4.49
C ALA A 168 0.04 -15.60 3.32
N THR A 169 0.33 -15.99 2.08
CA THR A 169 -0.10 -15.28 0.88
C THR A 169 -1.62 -15.20 0.78
N TYR A 170 -2.32 -16.31 0.99
CA TYR A 170 -3.78 -16.36 1.01
C TYR A 170 -4.36 -15.49 2.13
N ASP A 171 -3.82 -15.61 3.35
CA ASP A 171 -4.30 -14.86 4.51
C ASP A 171 -4.14 -13.35 4.31
N TRP A 172 -2.99 -12.92 3.79
CA TRP A 172 -2.77 -11.53 3.41
C TRP A 172 -3.78 -11.07 2.36
N ALA A 173 -3.99 -11.85 1.30
CA ALA A 173 -4.90 -11.49 0.22
C ALA A 173 -6.37 -11.35 0.69
N ILE A 174 -6.86 -12.29 1.50
CA ILE A 174 -8.19 -12.23 2.10
C ILE A 174 -8.30 -11.04 3.05
N ALA A 175 -7.31 -10.87 3.92
CA ALA A 175 -7.35 -9.80 4.90
C ALA A 175 -7.40 -8.44 4.21
N ILE A 176 -6.61 -8.21 3.18
CA ILE A 176 -6.69 -6.94 2.47
C ILE A 176 -8.07 -6.74 1.83
N ARG A 177 -8.59 -7.75 1.14
CA ARG A 177 -9.92 -7.66 0.53
C ARG A 177 -10.99 -7.29 1.57
N ASP A 178 -10.91 -7.87 2.76
CA ASP A 178 -11.92 -7.71 3.81
C ASP A 178 -11.72 -6.40 4.62
N TYR A 179 -10.48 -5.94 4.83
CA TYR A 179 -10.15 -4.74 5.60
C TYR A 179 -10.11 -3.44 4.77
N PHE A 180 -10.04 -3.55 3.44
CA PHE A 180 -9.94 -2.39 2.53
C PHE A 180 -11.00 -2.40 1.42
N PRO A 181 -12.30 -2.60 1.70
CA PRO A 181 -13.33 -2.62 0.67
C PRO A 181 -13.51 -1.26 -0.03
N GLN A 182 -13.13 -0.15 0.60
CA GLN A 182 -13.20 1.20 0.02
C GLN A 182 -12.13 1.50 -1.04
N PHE A 183 -11.11 0.65 -1.17
CA PHE A 183 -10.07 0.82 -2.17
C PHE A 183 -10.42 -0.06 -3.39
N THR A 184 -10.82 0.59 -4.48
CA THR A 184 -11.29 -0.05 -5.72
C THR A 184 -10.20 -0.81 -6.47
N SER A 185 -8.93 -0.54 -6.21
CA SER A 185 -7.80 -1.35 -6.69
C SER A 185 -6.67 -1.38 -5.68
N PHE A 186 -6.05 -2.54 -5.50
CA PHE A 186 -4.89 -2.65 -4.61
C PHE A 186 -3.67 -1.93 -5.16
N LYS A 187 -3.58 -1.60 -6.46
CA LYS A 187 -2.50 -0.72 -6.95
C LYS A 187 -2.52 0.62 -6.21
N ASP A 188 -3.66 1.05 -5.70
CA ASP A 188 -3.76 2.26 -4.89
C ASP A 188 -3.32 1.98 -3.45
N ILE A 189 -3.66 0.82 -2.87
CA ILE A 189 -3.20 0.39 -1.54
C ILE A 189 -1.70 0.09 -1.52
N ASP A 190 -1.12 -0.67 -2.45
CA ASP A 190 0.32 -0.95 -2.51
C ASP A 190 1.13 0.29 -2.88
N ARG A 191 0.54 1.24 -3.62
CA ARG A 191 1.18 2.53 -3.90
C ARG A 191 1.10 3.47 -2.69
N LEU A 192 0.00 3.45 -1.93
CA LEU A 192 -0.12 4.13 -0.62
C LEU A 192 0.71 3.42 0.47
N VAL A 193 0.86 2.10 0.39
CA VAL A 193 1.62 1.27 1.33
C VAL A 193 3.04 1.20 0.79
N ARG A 194 3.49 0.28 -0.07
CA ARG A 194 4.92 0.23 -0.49
C ARG A 194 5.56 1.53 -0.99
N LYS A 195 4.85 2.42 -1.71
CA LYS A 195 5.43 3.70 -2.16
C LYS A 195 5.42 4.81 -1.10
N GLU A 196 4.58 4.73 -0.06
CA GLU A 196 4.57 5.71 1.05
C GLU A 196 4.98 5.13 2.43
N PHE A 197 5.07 3.81 2.61
CA PHE A 197 5.54 3.09 3.82
C PHE A 197 7.06 3.01 3.88
N PHE A 198 7.76 2.94 2.74
CA PHE A 198 9.22 3.04 2.74
C PHE A 198 9.72 4.43 3.14
N GLU A 199 8.79 5.37 3.27
CA GLU A 199 9.01 6.71 3.75
C GLU A 199 8.03 6.99 4.91
N TYR A 200 8.38 6.56 6.13
CA TYR A 200 7.84 7.22 7.35
C TYR A 200 7.95 8.76 7.26
N SER A 201 8.80 9.28 6.36
CA SER A 201 8.87 10.67 5.92
C SER A 201 7.60 11.23 5.26
N ASN A 202 6.64 10.43 4.77
CA ASN A 202 5.48 10.95 4.03
C ASN A 202 4.24 11.28 4.88
N LEU A 203 3.90 10.50 5.91
CA LEU A 203 2.83 10.91 6.85
C LEU A 203 3.26 12.17 7.59
N GLU A 204 4.54 12.23 7.96
CA GLU A 204 5.17 13.43 8.49
C GLU A 204 5.28 14.54 7.43
N ALA A 205 5.53 14.24 6.15
CA ALA A 205 5.51 15.24 5.07
C ALA A 205 4.11 15.79 4.81
N VAL A 206 3.06 14.98 4.87
CA VAL A 206 1.66 15.41 4.76
C VAL A 206 1.31 16.30 5.95
N ARG A 207 1.66 15.89 7.18
CA ARG A 207 1.53 16.75 8.38
C ARG A 207 2.28 18.06 8.25
N ASN A 208 3.51 18.03 7.74
CA ASN A 208 4.30 19.23 7.49
C ASN A 208 3.69 20.11 6.39
N LYS A 209 3.13 19.53 5.33
CA LYS A 209 2.39 20.27 4.29
C LYS A 209 1.13 20.93 4.86
N ILE A 210 0.34 20.20 5.66
CA ILE A 210 -0.82 20.74 6.37
C ILE A 210 -0.39 21.93 7.23
N LYS A 211 0.63 21.74 8.08
CA LYS A 211 1.15 22.79 8.95
C LYS A 211 1.61 24.03 8.17
N ASN A 212 2.34 23.85 7.08
CA ASN A 212 2.79 24.95 6.23
C ASN A 212 1.60 25.68 5.57
N LYS A 213 0.56 24.95 5.15
CA LYS A 213 -0.66 25.53 4.58
C LYS A 213 -1.52 26.24 5.62
N GLU A 214 -1.58 25.74 6.84
CA GLU A 214 -2.23 26.43 7.97
C GLU A 214 -1.50 27.74 8.30
N ILE A 215 -0.17 27.76 8.29
CA ILE A 215 0.62 28.99 8.43
C ILE A 215 0.34 29.97 7.27
N GLU A 216 0.28 29.48 6.02
CA GLU A 216 -0.07 30.30 4.85
C GLU A 216 -1.46 30.93 5.01
N LEU A 217 -2.45 30.13 5.44
CA LEU A 217 -3.82 30.58 5.69
C LEU A 217 -3.88 31.64 6.78
N ASP A 218 -3.16 31.46 7.90
CA ASP A 218 -3.10 32.44 8.98
C ASP A 218 -2.53 33.78 8.49
N LEU A 219 -1.45 33.74 7.70
CA LEU A 219 -0.84 34.94 7.11
C LEU A 219 -1.78 35.65 6.12
N LEU A 220 -2.52 34.89 5.30
CA LEU A 220 -3.51 35.43 4.38
C LEU A 220 -4.67 36.10 5.12
N THR A 221 -5.15 35.46 6.19
CA THR A 221 -6.27 35.97 7.00
C THR A 221 -5.87 37.21 7.78
N GLN A 222 -4.65 37.26 8.32
CA GLN A 222 -4.09 38.47 8.94
C GLN A 222 -3.93 39.61 7.93
N SER A 223 -3.51 39.31 6.69
CA SER A 223 -3.40 40.30 5.62
C SER A 223 -4.76 40.87 5.22
N ASP A 224 -5.79 40.02 5.12
CA ASP A 224 -7.17 40.43 4.85
C ASP A 224 -7.71 41.36 5.96
N LEU A 225 -7.50 40.98 7.22
CA LEU A 225 -7.87 41.79 8.39
C LEU A 225 -7.13 43.14 8.44
N THR A 226 -5.90 43.20 7.95
CA THR A 226 -5.13 44.45 7.89
C THR A 226 -5.66 45.36 6.80
N LEU A 227 -5.97 44.83 5.62
CA LEU A 227 -6.63 45.57 4.55
C LEU A 227 -8.00 46.09 5.01
N LEU A 228 -8.78 45.29 5.75
CA LEU A 228 -10.05 45.69 6.35
C LEU A 228 -9.96 46.72 7.47
N LYS A 229 -8.77 46.99 8.02
CA LYS A 229 -8.55 48.02 9.06
C LYS A 229 -8.00 49.32 8.49
N ILE A 230 -7.43 49.28 7.29
CA ILE A 230 -6.92 50.47 6.57
C ILE A 230 -8.09 51.27 5.96
N PHE A 231 -9.25 50.63 5.76
CA PHE A 231 -10.49 51.21 5.26
C PHE A 231 -11.62 50.97 6.26
#